data_AF-A0A382IAH6-F1
#
_entry.id   AF-A0A382IAH6-F1
#
_cell.length_a   1.000
_cell.length_b   1.000
_cell.length_c   1.000
_cell.angle_alpha   90.00
_cell.angle_beta   90.00
_cell.angle_gamma   90.00
#
_symmetry.space_group_name_H-M   'P 1'
#
loop_
_entity.id
_entity.type
_entity.pdbx_description
1 polymer ?
#
loop_
_entity_poly.entity_id
_entity_poly.type
_entity_poly.pdbx_seq_one_letter_code
_entity_poly.pdbx_strand_id
1 'polypeptide(L)'
;MDGLTGAVSVEKTLTTPAEPLDAVRTGITNLLERTGVAPGEIIAPIVHATTLITNSLIEGKTGRAALVTTAGFGDTLLIRDEHRYDMYDLQIEFP
;
A
#
# COMPACT_ATOMS: atom_id res chain seq x y z
N MET A 1 -20.62 -5.64 1.88
CA MET A 1 -22.07 -5.57 2.18
C MET A 1 -22.74 -6.51 1.21
N ASP A 2 -23.50 -7.48 1.70
CA ASP A 2 -24.35 -8.31 0.87
C ASP A 2 -25.39 -7.41 0.17
N GLY A 3 -25.49 -7.53 -1.16
CA GLY A 3 -26.36 -6.68 -1.97
C GLY A 3 -27.86 -6.95 -1.77
N LEU A 4 -28.23 -8.10 -1.22
CA LEU A 4 -29.61 -8.51 -0.92
C LEU A 4 -29.96 -8.24 0.54
N THR A 5 -29.10 -8.65 1.48
CA THR A 5 -29.42 -8.62 2.92
C THR A 5 -28.87 -7.39 3.64
N GLY A 6 -27.90 -6.69 3.05
CA GLY A 6 -27.16 -5.62 3.71
C GLY A 6 -26.20 -6.09 4.80
N ALA A 7 -26.04 -7.40 5.00
CA ALA A 7 -25.16 -7.95 6.01
C ALA A 7 -23.69 -7.59 5.75
N VAL A 8 -22.94 -7.40 6.83
CA VAL A 8 -21.49 -7.16 6.83
C VAL A 8 -20.85 -8.09 7.84
N SER A 9 -19.81 -8.79 7.43
CA SER A 9 -18.99 -9.64 8.28
C SER A 9 -17.54 -9.20 8.19
N VAL A 10 -16.84 -9.24 9.33
CA VAL A 10 -15.46 -8.77 9.45
C VAL A 10 -14.61 -9.91 10.00
N GLU A 11 -13.49 -10.17 9.34
CA GLU A 11 -12.44 -11.05 9.85
C GLU A 11 -11.20 -10.24 10.21
N LYS A 12 -10.61 -10.53 11.37
CA LYS A 12 -9.34 -9.97 11.78
C LYS A 12 -8.33 -11.11 11.95
N THR A 13 -7.31 -11.09 11.11
CA THR A 13 -6.20 -12.04 11.15
C THR A 13 -4.91 -11.26 11.38
N LEU A 14 -3.99 -11.81 12.19
CA LEU A 14 -2.67 -11.23 12.36
C LEU A 14 -1.89 -11.31 11.04
N THR A 15 -1.15 -10.27 10.71
CA THR A 15 -0.28 -10.24 9.53
C THR A 15 0.91 -11.16 9.73
N THR A 16 1.31 -11.90 8.69
CA THR A 16 2.57 -12.63 8.61
C THR A 16 3.57 -11.78 7.83
N PRO A 17 4.51 -11.06 8.47
CA PRO A 17 5.29 -10.02 7.78
C PRO A 17 6.19 -10.55 6.67
N ALA A 18 6.74 -11.75 6.84
CA ALA A 18 7.57 -12.40 5.83
C ALA A 18 6.76 -12.90 4.62
N GLU A 19 5.51 -13.29 4.85
CA GLU A 19 4.62 -13.89 3.85
C GLU A 19 3.19 -13.31 3.98
N PRO A 20 2.97 -12.03 3.61
CA PRO A 20 1.69 -11.35 3.88
C PRO A 20 0.48 -11.99 3.20
N LEU A 21 0.70 -12.67 2.07
CA LEU A 21 -0.35 -13.38 1.35
C LEU A 21 -0.91 -14.56 2.14
N ASP A 22 -0.12 -15.19 3.00
CA ASP A 22 -0.59 -16.32 3.83
C ASP A 22 -1.60 -15.86 4.89
N ALA A 23 -1.35 -14.69 5.49
CA ALA A 23 -2.30 -14.08 6.43
C ALA A 23 -3.62 -13.70 5.73
N VAL A 24 -3.55 -13.18 4.49
CA VAL A 24 -4.74 -12.87 3.69
C VAL A 24 -5.52 -14.14 3.33
N ARG A 25 -4.85 -15.20 2.88
CA ARG A 25 -5.47 -16.50 2.58
C ARG A 25 -6.18 -17.08 3.81
N THR A 26 -5.51 -17.03 4.95
CA THR A 26 -6.07 -17.48 6.24
C THR A 26 -7.32 -16.70 6.60
N GLY A 27 -7.27 -15.36 6.52
CA GLY A 27 -8.42 -14.52 6.84
C GLY A 27 -9.60 -14.75 5.88
N ILE A 28 -9.35 -14.90 4.58
CA ILE A 28 -10.42 -15.21 3.62
C ILE A 28 -11.03 -16.58 3.93
N THR A 29 -10.21 -17.61 4.19
CA THR A 29 -10.69 -18.96 4.50
C THR A 29 -11.57 -18.95 5.75
N ASN A 30 -11.08 -18.36 6.85
CA ASN A 30 -11.84 -18.25 8.10
C ASN A 30 -13.15 -17.48 7.93
N LEU A 31 -13.13 -16.39 7.13
CA LEU A 31 -14.32 -15.59 6.88
C LEU A 31 -15.38 -16.41 6.15
N LEU A 32 -15.00 -17.13 5.09
CA LEU A 32 -15.92 -17.95 4.30
C LEU A 32 -16.47 -19.13 5.11
N GLU A 33 -15.63 -19.79 5.91
CA GLU A 33 -16.07 -20.86 6.82
C GLU A 33 -17.11 -20.34 7.84
N ARG A 34 -16.89 -19.15 8.40
CA ARG A 34 -17.82 -18.56 9.38
C ARG A 34 -19.13 -18.09 8.75
N THR A 35 -19.09 -17.53 7.54
CA THR A 35 -20.29 -17.01 6.88
C THR A 35 -21.05 -18.08 6.10
N GLY A 36 -20.42 -19.22 5.81
CA GLY A 36 -20.98 -20.28 4.96
C GLY A 36 -21.06 -19.91 3.47
N VAL A 37 -20.44 -18.80 3.06
CA VAL A 37 -20.44 -18.34 1.67
C VAL A 37 -19.44 -19.17 0.87
N ALA A 38 -19.90 -19.79 -0.21
CA ALA A 38 -19.03 -20.49 -1.15
C ALA A 38 -18.28 -19.48 -2.04
N PRO A 39 -17.00 -19.73 -2.40
CA PRO A 39 -16.24 -18.84 -3.27
C PRO A 39 -16.94 -18.49 -4.59
N GLY A 40 -17.70 -19.43 -5.17
CA GLY A 40 -18.44 -19.23 -6.41
C GLY A 40 -19.63 -18.28 -6.30
N GLU A 41 -20.07 -17.93 -5.09
CA GLU A 41 -21.16 -16.96 -4.85
C GLU A 41 -20.64 -15.51 -4.86
N ILE A 42 -19.32 -15.32 -4.83
CA ILE A 42 -18.69 -13.99 -4.86
C ILE A 42 -18.61 -13.50 -6.32
N ILE A 43 -19.65 -12.78 -6.73
CA ILE A 43 -19.75 -12.20 -8.08
C ILE A 43 -19.28 -10.74 -8.17
N ALA A 44 -19.17 -10.06 -7.03
CA ALA A 44 -18.77 -8.66 -6.95
C ALA A 44 -17.24 -8.50 -6.99
N PRO A 45 -16.72 -7.33 -7.42
CA PRO A 45 -15.28 -7.06 -7.40
C PRO A 45 -14.66 -7.22 -6.01
N ILE A 46 -13.50 -7.86 -5.96
CA ILE A 46 -12.69 -7.96 -4.74
C ILE A 46 -11.72 -6.78 -4.71
N VAL A 47 -11.75 -6.01 -3.62
CA VAL A 47 -10.81 -4.91 -3.37
C VAL A 47 -9.80 -5.35 -2.34
N HIS A 48 -8.52 -5.38 -2.72
CA HIS A 48 -7.41 -5.59 -1.80
C HIS A 48 -6.69 -4.26 -1.54
N ALA A 49 -6.60 -3.88 -0.28
CA ALA A 49 -5.84 -2.73 0.17
C ALA A 49 -4.76 -3.19 1.15
N THR A 50 -3.55 -2.64 1.02
CA THR A 50 -2.41 -2.99 1.86
C THR A 50 -1.56 -1.77 2.17
N THR A 51 -0.94 -1.76 3.34
CA THR A 51 0.02 -0.73 3.76
C THR A 51 1.47 -1.14 3.51
N LEU A 52 1.72 -2.34 2.96
CA LEU A 52 3.08 -2.85 2.75
C LEU A 52 3.95 -1.89 1.96
N ILE A 53 3.43 -1.32 0.87
CA ILE A 53 4.18 -0.36 0.03
C ILE A 53 4.55 0.87 0.85
N THR A 54 3.57 1.47 1.55
CA THR A 54 3.79 2.66 2.36
C THR A 54 4.80 2.41 3.49
N ASN A 55 4.68 1.28 4.19
CA ASN A 55 5.62 0.92 5.26
C ASN A 55 7.02 0.68 4.70
N SER A 56 7.15 0.00 3.56
CA SER A 56 8.44 -0.21 2.91
C SER A 56 9.11 1.10 2.47
N LEU A 57 8.33 2.08 1.99
CA LEU A 57 8.86 3.42 1.67
C LEU A 57 9.35 4.15 2.92
N ILE A 58 8.56 4.15 4.00
CA ILE A 58 8.90 4.82 5.27
C ILE A 58 10.14 4.18 5.92
N GLU A 59 10.23 2.85 5.89
CA GLU A 59 11.32 2.08 6.50
C GLU A 59 12.58 2.00 5.60
N GLY A 60 12.58 2.64 4.42
CA GLY A 60 13.68 2.59 3.47
C GLY A 60 13.94 1.19 2.88
N LYS A 61 12.97 0.28 2.98
CA LYS A 61 13.04 -1.09 2.45
C LYS A 61 12.61 -1.12 0.99
N THR A 62 13.41 -0.53 0.12
CA THR A 62 13.14 -0.44 -1.32
C THR A 62 14.11 -1.30 -2.12
N GLY A 63 13.72 -1.67 -3.33
CA GLY A 63 14.61 -2.31 -4.29
C GLY A 63 15.59 -1.30 -4.93
N ARG A 64 16.69 -1.80 -5.51
CA ARG A 64 17.58 -0.95 -6.31
C ARG A 64 16.84 -0.42 -7.54
N ALA A 65 16.90 0.89 -7.75
CA ALA A 65 16.34 1.57 -8.90
C ALA A 65 17.37 2.56 -9.49
N ALA A 66 17.20 2.91 -10.76
CA ALA A 66 18.01 3.92 -11.44
C ALA A 66 17.09 4.89 -12.19
N LEU A 67 17.49 6.16 -12.24
CA LEU A 67 16.83 7.18 -13.06
C LEU A 67 17.69 7.40 -14.32
N VAL A 68 17.08 7.26 -15.50
CA VAL A 68 17.73 7.58 -16.78
C VAL A 68 17.20 8.93 -17.25
N THR A 69 18.10 9.86 -17.51
CA THR A 69 17.77 11.22 -17.91
C THR A 69 18.54 11.63 -19.17
N THR A 70 18.07 12.69 -19.82
CA THR A 70 18.84 13.38 -20.86
C THR A 70 20.10 13.99 -20.24
N ALA A 71 21.19 14.05 -21.02
CA ALA A 71 22.42 14.70 -20.56
C ALA A 71 22.12 16.14 -20.07
N GLY A 72 22.56 16.45 -18.86
CA GLY A 72 22.27 17.73 -18.19
C GLY A 72 21.04 17.74 -17.26
N PHE A 73 20.27 16.65 -17.17
CA PHE A 73 19.04 16.57 -16.36
C PHE A 73 19.14 15.52 -15.22
N GLY A 74 20.35 15.19 -14.76
CA GLY A 74 20.55 14.23 -13.67
C GLY A 74 19.91 14.66 -12.34
N ASP A 75 19.85 15.97 -12.11
CA ASP A 75 19.51 16.54 -10.80
C ASP A 75 18.02 16.90 -10.67
N THR A 76 17.17 16.56 -11.64
CA THR A 76 15.74 16.96 -11.66
C THR A 76 14.98 16.57 -10.39
N LEU A 77 15.19 15.36 -9.86
CA LEU A 77 14.53 14.94 -8.62
C LEU A 77 15.08 15.62 -7.36
N LEU A 78 16.31 16.14 -7.41
CA LEU A 78 16.94 16.89 -6.33
C LEU A 78 16.46 18.34 -6.32
N ILE A 79 16.47 18.99 -7.49
CA ILE A 79 16.01 20.38 -7.69
C ILE A 79 14.50 20.48 -7.41
N ARG A 80 13.73 19.44 -7.75
CA ARG A 80 12.26 19.41 -7.61
C ARG A 80 11.64 20.63 -8.32
N ASP A 81 10.70 21.30 -7.66
CA ASP A 81 9.92 22.46 -8.14
C ASP A 81 10.57 23.80 -7.74
N GLU A 82 11.78 23.81 -7.17
CA GLU A 82 12.37 25.00 -6.52
C GLU A 82 11.47 25.68 -5.46
N HIS A 83 10.36 25.05 -5.07
CA HIS A 83 9.49 25.49 -3.98
C HIS A 83 10.28 25.45 -2.68
N ARG A 84 10.87 26.59 -2.31
CA ARG A 84 11.44 26.82 -0.99
C ARG A 84 10.30 26.69 0.02
N TYR A 85 10.43 25.72 0.92
CA TYR A 85 9.46 25.47 1.99
C TYR A 85 9.24 26.72 2.86
N ASP A 86 10.26 27.58 2.94
CA ASP A 86 10.19 28.97 3.39
C ASP A 86 11.01 29.87 2.44
N MET A 87 10.34 30.74 1.67
CA MET A 87 11.01 31.61 0.70
C MET A 87 11.95 32.64 1.34
N TYR A 88 11.81 32.92 2.64
CA TYR A 88 12.54 33.96 3.35
C TYR A 88 13.62 33.42 4.31
N ASP A 89 13.69 32.10 4.52
CA ASP A 89 14.74 31.50 5.32
C ASP A 89 16.01 31.26 4.48
N LEU A 90 17.00 32.14 4.67
CA LEU A 90 18.31 32.05 4.02
C LEU A 90 19.21 30.96 4.63
N GLN A 91 18.80 30.32 5.73
CA GLN A 91 19.60 29.35 6.48
C GLN A 91 19.01 27.92 6.44
N ILE A 92 18.10 27.64 5.51
CA ILE A 92 17.43 26.34 5.43
C ILE A 92 18.45 25.19 5.21
N GLU A 93 18.48 24.23 6.13
CA GLU A 93 19.23 22.97 5.99
C GLU A 93 18.28 21.87 5.52
N PHE A 94 18.64 21.20 4.41
CA PHE A 94 17.92 20.04 3.93
C PHE A 94 18.38 18.78 4.70
N PRO A 95 17.46 17.90 5.12
CA PRO A 95 17.80 16.64 5.80
C PRO A 95 18.51 15.64 4.88
#